data_AF-A0A7X0MJJ6-F1
#
_entry.id   AF-A0A7X0MJJ6-F1
#
_cell.length_a   1.000
_cell.length_b   1.000
_cell.length_c   1.000
_cell.angle_alpha   90.00
_cell.angle_beta   90.00
_cell.angle_gamma   90.00
#
_symmetry.space_group_name_H-M   'P 1'
#
loop_
_entity.id
_entity.type
_entity.pdbx_description
1 polymer ?
#
loop_
_entity_poly.entity_id
_entity_poly.type
_entity_poly.pdbx_seq_one_letter_code
_entity_poly.pdbx_strand_id
1 'polypeptide(L)'
;MYLHKAIITSVLIAGIGLANAGAQAKHEDTEFYTPVPKKVTPGRTITEAPSDAIVLFDGKNLDQWVMTDDRTQPAKWTVANGQLTVNKKTGNIETKRSFSNYQLHIEWQIPQNITGTGQLRGNSGLFLASMGKGDLGYELQILDSYNNDTYTNGMAGSIYKQTTPLVNPSRKPGEWQTYDVIWTAPTFKADSTVNTPAKVTVFYNGVLVQNNFELKGPTQYVGEAAYRKAHGPLPVKLQSHGDKSEPISYRNIWIREL
;
A
#
# COMPACT_ATOMS: atom_id res chain seq x y z
N MET A 1 70.02 35.33 67.78
CA MET A 1 69.19 36.54 67.96
C MET A 1 68.75 36.97 66.57
N TYR A 2 67.53 36.75 66.10
CA TYR A 2 66.25 37.01 66.75
C TYR A 2 65.22 35.95 66.36
N LEU A 3 64.51 35.48 67.38
CA LEU A 3 63.36 34.60 67.31
C LEU A 3 62.13 35.47 66.97
N HIS A 4 61.48 35.26 65.83
CA HIS A 4 60.15 35.83 65.57
C HIS A 4 59.15 34.68 65.48
N LYS A 5 58.33 34.59 66.54
CA LYS A 5 57.08 33.84 66.56
C LYS A 5 56.13 34.48 65.58
N ALA A 6 55.62 33.72 64.62
CA ALA A 6 54.41 34.08 63.88
C ALA A 6 53.45 32.90 63.91
N ILE A 7 52.25 33.22 64.36
CA ILE A 7 51.14 32.36 64.72
C ILE A 7 50.62 31.64 63.47
N ILE A 8 50.43 30.33 63.59
CA ILE A 8 49.74 29.49 62.60
C ILE A 8 48.26 29.87 62.64
N THR A 9 47.77 30.61 61.65
CA THR A 9 46.34 30.83 61.45
C THR A 9 45.83 29.75 60.51
N SER A 10 45.22 28.72 61.08
CA SER A 10 44.51 27.66 60.35
C SER A 10 43.25 28.26 59.72
N VAL A 11 43.30 28.62 58.44
CA VAL A 11 42.08 28.95 57.68
C VAL A 11 41.41 27.64 57.28
N LEU A 12 40.37 27.25 58.00
CA LEU A 12 39.42 26.24 57.54
C LEU A 12 38.64 26.85 56.37
N ILE A 13 39.05 26.58 55.14
CA ILE A 13 38.20 26.79 53.97
C ILE A 13 37.21 25.62 53.97
N ALA A 14 36.05 25.84 54.58
CA ALA A 14 34.88 25.01 54.34
C ALA A 14 34.47 25.23 52.87
N GLY A 15 34.99 24.37 51.99
CA GLY A 15 34.52 24.29 50.61
C GLY A 15 33.06 23.87 50.63
N ILE A 16 32.15 24.85 50.56
CA ILE A 16 30.75 24.61 50.29
C ILE A 16 30.69 23.99 48.91
N GLY A 17 30.47 22.68 48.87
CA GLY A 17 30.15 21.96 47.66
C GLY A 17 28.86 22.55 47.10
N LEU A 18 28.99 23.38 46.06
CA LEU A 18 27.89 23.62 45.15
C LEU A 18 27.76 22.34 44.30
N ALA A 19 27.13 21.33 44.90
CA ALA A 19 26.46 20.32 44.10
C ALA A 19 25.40 21.08 43.30
N ASN A 20 25.67 21.33 42.02
CA ASN A 20 24.60 21.57 41.06
C ASN A 20 23.76 20.29 41.04
N ALA A 21 22.80 20.20 41.97
CA ALA A 21 21.67 19.31 41.83
C ALA A 21 20.85 19.90 40.68
N GLY A 22 21.28 19.62 39.44
CA GLY A 22 20.42 19.81 38.28
C GLY A 22 19.11 19.12 38.61
N ALA A 23 18.01 19.86 38.52
CA ALA A 23 16.69 19.30 38.81
C ALA A 23 16.56 17.95 38.11
N GLN A 24 16.24 16.90 38.88
CA GLN A 24 16.02 15.58 38.33
C GLN A 24 14.97 15.72 37.23
N ALA A 25 15.31 15.31 35.99
CA ALA A 25 14.36 15.31 34.89
C ALA A 25 13.11 14.54 35.29
N LYS A 26 11.95 15.08 34.96
CA LYS A 26 10.64 14.46 35.22
C LYS A 26 10.12 13.81 33.94
N HIS A 27 9.18 12.87 34.06
CA HIS A 27 8.66 12.18 32.86
C HIS A 27 7.94 13.17 31.92
N GLU A 28 7.30 14.18 32.50
CA GLU A 28 6.60 15.26 31.83
C GLU A 28 7.50 16.10 30.90
N ASP A 29 8.82 16.14 31.16
CA ASP A 29 9.77 16.88 30.32
C ASP A 29 9.85 16.33 28.88
N THR A 30 9.34 15.12 28.66
CA THR A 30 9.28 14.44 27.35
C THR A 30 7.85 14.15 26.87
N GLU A 31 6.83 14.62 27.60
CA GLU A 31 5.43 14.48 27.19
C GLU A 31 5.04 15.59 26.21
N PHE A 32 4.62 15.21 25.01
CA PHE A 32 4.03 16.12 24.04
C PHE A 32 2.55 15.77 23.86
N TYR A 33 1.72 16.80 23.87
CA TYR A 33 0.27 16.68 23.73
C TYR A 33 -0.22 17.10 22.33
N THR A 34 0.70 17.53 21.48
CA THR A 34 0.43 17.98 20.11
C THR A 34 1.49 17.47 19.13
N PRO A 35 1.11 17.14 17.88
CA PRO A 35 -0.25 17.23 17.33
C PRO A 35 -1.18 16.14 17.89
N VAL A 36 -2.43 16.50 18.17
CA VAL A 36 -3.47 15.53 18.59
C VAL A 36 -3.87 14.71 17.36
N PRO A 37 -3.74 13.37 17.38
CA PRO A 37 -4.14 12.54 16.25
C PRO A 37 -5.65 12.64 15.98
N LYS A 38 -6.03 12.61 14.69
CA LYS A 38 -7.45 12.57 14.29
C LYS A 38 -8.10 11.28 14.82
N LYS A 39 -9.26 11.41 15.47
CA LYS A 39 -10.07 10.26 15.88
C LYS A 39 -10.70 9.57 14.65
N VAL A 40 -10.56 8.25 14.57
CA VAL A 40 -11.14 7.40 13.52
C VAL A 40 -11.91 6.26 14.20
N THR A 41 -13.15 6.01 13.75
CA THR A 41 -13.90 4.83 14.16
C THR A 41 -13.56 3.69 13.20
N PRO A 42 -13.02 2.56 13.66
CA PRO A 42 -12.72 1.43 12.79
C PRO A 42 -14.01 0.75 12.30
N GLY A 43 -13.88 -0.07 11.25
CA GLY A 43 -14.92 -1.03 10.89
C GLY A 43 -15.15 -2.06 12.00
N ARG A 44 -16.25 -2.82 11.94
CA ARG A 44 -16.57 -3.84 12.96
C ARG A 44 -15.61 -5.02 12.91
N THR A 45 -15.07 -5.28 11.73
CA THR A 45 -14.01 -6.25 11.49
C THR A 45 -12.82 -5.54 10.86
N ILE A 46 -11.67 -6.22 10.82
CA ILE A 46 -10.44 -5.65 10.23
C ILE A 46 -10.55 -5.39 8.72
N THR A 47 -11.54 -5.97 8.05
CA THR A 47 -11.75 -5.81 6.60
C THR A 47 -12.75 -4.69 6.28
N GLU A 48 -13.55 -4.25 7.25
CA GLU A 48 -14.54 -3.20 7.01
C GLU A 48 -13.90 -1.81 6.98
N ALA A 49 -14.44 -0.93 6.13
CA ALA A 49 -13.94 0.43 5.96
C ALA A 49 -14.02 1.24 7.28
N PRO A 50 -12.94 1.92 7.69
CA PRO A 50 -12.99 2.88 8.80
C PRO A 50 -13.75 4.15 8.39
N SER A 51 -14.15 4.96 9.39
CA SER A 51 -14.98 6.15 9.19
C SER A 51 -14.34 7.26 8.35
N ASP A 52 -13.01 7.23 8.16
CA ASP A 52 -12.27 8.19 7.33
C ASP A 52 -11.95 7.67 5.93
N ALA A 53 -12.33 6.43 5.60
CA ALA A 53 -12.09 5.85 4.30
C ALA A 53 -13.13 6.27 3.25
N ILE A 54 -12.66 6.32 2.02
CA ILE A 54 -13.48 6.41 0.82
C ILE A 54 -13.84 4.98 0.43
N VAL A 55 -15.14 4.69 0.40
CA VAL A 55 -15.65 3.40 -0.06
C VAL A 55 -15.68 3.40 -1.58
N LEU A 56 -14.81 2.59 -2.19
CA LEU A 56 -14.71 2.44 -3.64
C LEU A 56 -15.74 1.44 -4.18
N PHE A 57 -16.12 0.42 -3.40
CA PHE A 57 -17.19 -0.51 -3.75
C PHE A 57 -17.73 -1.22 -2.51
N ASP A 58 -19.05 -1.10 -2.27
CA ASP A 58 -19.79 -1.71 -1.15
C ASP A 58 -20.81 -2.77 -1.59
N GLY A 59 -20.76 -3.19 -2.86
CA GLY A 59 -21.72 -4.13 -3.43
C GLY A 59 -22.89 -3.51 -4.21
N LYS A 60 -23.00 -2.17 -4.25
CA LYS A 60 -24.17 -1.50 -4.88
C LYS A 60 -23.94 -1.03 -6.31
N ASN A 61 -22.87 -0.27 -6.56
CA ASN A 61 -22.67 0.40 -7.85
C ASN A 61 -21.19 0.67 -8.13
N LEU A 62 -20.92 1.24 -9.31
CA LEU A 62 -19.57 1.62 -9.77
C LEU A 62 -19.36 3.14 -9.82
N ASP A 63 -20.02 3.90 -8.94
CA ASP A 63 -19.99 5.36 -8.99
C ASP A 63 -18.60 5.95 -8.77
N GLN A 64 -17.69 5.22 -8.13
CA GLN A 64 -16.29 5.62 -7.93
C GLN A 64 -15.38 5.27 -9.11
N TRP A 65 -15.89 4.60 -10.15
CA TRP A 65 -15.10 4.00 -11.22
C TRP A 65 -15.51 4.53 -12.61
N VAL A 66 -14.55 4.55 -13.53
CA VAL A 66 -14.72 4.85 -14.96
C VAL A 66 -13.93 3.85 -15.79
N MET A 67 -14.17 3.79 -17.09
CA MET A 67 -13.32 3.01 -18.00
C MET A 67 -11.93 3.66 -18.10
N THR A 68 -10.86 2.86 -18.05
CA THR A 68 -9.48 3.38 -18.18
C THR A 68 -9.21 3.95 -19.57
N ASP A 69 -9.72 3.32 -20.63
CA ASP A 69 -9.44 3.73 -22.01
C ASP A 69 -10.20 4.99 -22.45
N ASP A 70 -11.30 5.30 -21.76
CA ASP A 70 -12.11 6.51 -21.92
C ASP A 70 -12.79 6.86 -20.59
N ARG A 71 -12.17 7.79 -19.84
CA ARG A 71 -12.63 8.22 -18.52
C ARG A 71 -13.95 8.98 -18.54
N THR A 72 -14.47 9.34 -19.72
CA THR A 72 -15.82 9.94 -19.83
C THR A 72 -16.92 8.88 -19.72
N GLN A 73 -16.57 7.60 -19.87
CA GLN A 73 -17.50 6.49 -19.82
C GLN A 73 -17.59 5.90 -18.40
N PRO A 74 -18.81 5.57 -17.93
CA PRO A 74 -18.97 4.83 -16.68
C PRO A 74 -18.33 3.44 -16.81
N ALA A 75 -17.84 2.89 -15.70
CA ALA A 75 -17.32 1.53 -15.66
C ALA A 75 -18.40 0.50 -16.06
N LYS A 76 -18.03 -0.45 -16.92
CA LYS A 76 -18.97 -1.39 -17.59
C LYS A 76 -18.81 -2.85 -17.12
N TRP A 77 -18.29 -3.03 -15.91
CA TRP A 77 -18.22 -4.33 -15.25
C TRP A 77 -19.56 -4.66 -14.59
N THR A 78 -19.78 -5.94 -14.28
CA THR A 78 -21.10 -6.40 -13.82
C THR A 78 -21.19 -6.34 -12.30
N VAL A 79 -22.20 -5.63 -11.79
CA VAL A 79 -22.54 -5.66 -10.37
C VAL A 79 -23.75 -6.56 -10.15
N ALA A 80 -23.57 -7.62 -9.34
CA ALA A 80 -24.65 -8.53 -8.98
C ALA A 80 -24.36 -9.18 -7.62
N ASN A 81 -25.40 -9.39 -6.80
CA ASN A 81 -25.28 -10.10 -5.52
C ASN A 81 -24.20 -9.53 -4.58
N GLY A 82 -23.99 -8.21 -4.57
CA GLY A 82 -22.97 -7.55 -3.76
C GLY A 82 -21.54 -7.69 -4.28
N GLN A 83 -21.35 -8.20 -5.49
CA GLN A 83 -20.04 -8.45 -6.10
C GLN A 83 -19.88 -7.66 -7.39
N LEU A 84 -18.63 -7.33 -7.70
CA LEU A 84 -18.20 -6.70 -8.94
C LEU A 84 -17.42 -7.72 -9.77
N THR A 85 -18.01 -8.25 -10.84
CA THR A 85 -17.37 -9.24 -11.72
C THR A 85 -16.75 -8.56 -12.94
N VAL A 86 -15.51 -8.95 -13.25
CA VAL A 86 -14.76 -8.44 -14.42
C VAL A 86 -15.54 -8.70 -15.71
N ASN A 87 -15.68 -7.68 -16.56
CA ASN A 87 -16.16 -7.87 -17.92
C ASN A 87 -14.98 -7.77 -18.91
N LYS A 88 -14.43 -8.93 -19.29
CA LYS A 88 -13.25 -9.02 -20.15
C LYS A 88 -13.39 -8.33 -21.52
N LYS A 89 -14.63 -8.09 -21.98
CA LYS A 89 -14.92 -7.46 -23.28
C LYS A 89 -14.85 -5.93 -23.23
N THR A 90 -14.90 -5.33 -22.05
CA THR A 90 -14.97 -3.86 -21.92
C THR A 90 -13.62 -3.24 -21.55
N GLY A 91 -12.71 -4.01 -20.96
CA GLY A 91 -11.36 -3.56 -20.61
C GLY A 91 -11.25 -3.08 -19.16
N ASN A 92 -10.16 -2.39 -18.87
CA ASN A 92 -9.78 -1.97 -17.52
C ASN A 92 -10.72 -0.88 -16.98
N ILE A 93 -10.88 -0.85 -15.65
CA ILE A 93 -11.56 0.23 -14.94
C ILE A 93 -10.58 0.90 -13.97
N GLU A 94 -10.78 2.19 -13.70
CA GLU A 94 -9.99 2.93 -12.72
C GLU A 94 -10.84 3.88 -11.89
N THR A 95 -10.34 4.26 -10.72
CA THR A 95 -11.03 5.21 -9.85
C THR A 95 -11.13 6.58 -10.52
N LYS A 96 -12.24 7.28 -10.28
CA LYS A 96 -12.40 8.68 -10.72
C LYS A 96 -11.36 9.59 -10.06
N ARG A 97 -11.11 9.35 -8.77
CA ARG A 97 -10.13 10.07 -7.95
C ARG A 97 -8.72 9.54 -8.19
N SER A 98 -7.76 10.42 -7.99
CA SER A 98 -6.33 10.10 -7.98
C SER A 98 -5.80 10.19 -6.55
N PHE A 99 -4.79 9.38 -6.23
CA PHE A 99 -4.24 9.26 -4.88
C PHE A 99 -2.71 9.34 -4.90
N SER A 100 -2.13 9.84 -3.80
CA SER A 100 -0.69 9.78 -3.52
C SER A 100 -0.41 8.64 -2.54
N ASN A 101 -0.30 8.93 -1.25
CA ASN A 101 -0.05 7.93 -0.22
C ASN A 101 -1.38 7.44 0.34
N TYR A 102 -1.53 6.14 0.53
CA TYR A 102 -2.77 5.59 1.03
C TYR A 102 -2.61 4.21 1.65
N GLN A 103 -3.62 3.86 2.44
CA GLN A 103 -3.94 2.49 2.82
C GLN A 103 -5.18 2.04 2.02
N LEU A 104 -5.14 0.83 1.45
CA LEU A 104 -6.22 0.27 0.65
C LEU A 104 -6.54 -1.16 1.12
N HIS A 105 -7.83 -1.49 1.12
CA HIS A 105 -8.32 -2.85 1.25
C HIS A 105 -9.10 -3.25 0.01
N ILE A 106 -8.94 -4.51 -0.40
CA ILE A 106 -9.70 -5.12 -1.50
C ILE A 106 -9.86 -6.61 -1.25
N GLU A 107 -11.04 -7.13 -1.57
CA GLU A 107 -11.28 -8.56 -1.63
C GLU A 107 -11.53 -9.00 -3.07
N TRP A 108 -10.97 -10.15 -3.45
CA TRP A 108 -11.26 -10.78 -4.75
C TRP A 108 -11.51 -12.28 -4.58
N GLN A 109 -12.19 -12.87 -5.56
CA GLN A 109 -12.53 -14.28 -5.58
C GLN A 109 -12.26 -14.85 -6.97
N ILE A 110 -11.53 -15.96 -6.99
CA ILE A 110 -11.42 -16.82 -8.17
C ILE A 110 -12.68 -17.69 -8.23
N PRO A 111 -13.41 -17.77 -9.36
CA PRO A 111 -14.64 -18.55 -9.43
C PRO A 111 -14.35 -20.06 -9.35
N GLN A 112 -15.26 -20.86 -8.79
CA GLN A 112 -15.03 -22.30 -8.58
C GLN A 112 -14.78 -23.08 -9.88
N ASN A 113 -15.37 -22.64 -10.99
CA ASN A 113 -15.24 -23.27 -12.31
C ASN A 113 -14.02 -22.76 -13.10
N ILE A 114 -13.04 -22.15 -12.43
CA ILE A 114 -11.88 -21.54 -13.09
C ILE A 114 -11.03 -22.56 -13.89
N THR A 115 -10.67 -22.16 -15.11
CA THR A 115 -9.84 -22.92 -16.04
C THR A 115 -8.58 -22.14 -16.45
N GLY A 116 -7.67 -22.84 -17.13
CA GLY A 116 -6.37 -22.28 -17.56
C GLY A 116 -5.23 -22.65 -16.61
N THR A 117 -4.02 -22.19 -16.96
CA THR A 117 -2.77 -22.42 -16.23
C THR A 117 -1.84 -21.20 -16.32
N GLY A 118 -0.86 -21.11 -15.42
CA GLY A 118 0.10 -20.03 -15.40
C GLY A 118 -0.59 -18.67 -15.29
N GLN A 119 -0.15 -17.72 -16.13
CA GLN A 119 -0.72 -16.36 -16.20
C GLN A 119 -2.09 -16.28 -16.88
N LEU A 120 -2.63 -17.39 -17.39
CA LEU A 120 -3.90 -17.42 -18.12
C LEU A 120 -5.00 -18.10 -17.29
N ARG A 121 -4.92 -17.97 -15.96
CA ARG A 121 -5.83 -18.57 -14.99
C ARG A 121 -6.22 -17.55 -13.93
N GLY A 122 -7.35 -16.87 -14.13
CA GLY A 122 -7.88 -15.89 -13.18
C GLY A 122 -7.01 -14.64 -13.06
N ASN A 123 -6.38 -14.22 -14.17
CA ASN A 123 -5.47 -13.09 -14.17
C ASN A 123 -6.22 -11.76 -14.16
N SER A 124 -5.78 -10.87 -13.29
CA SER A 124 -6.14 -9.46 -13.19
C SER A 124 -4.97 -8.75 -12.50
N GLY A 125 -5.14 -7.50 -12.12
CA GLY A 125 -4.08 -6.73 -11.48
C GLY A 125 -4.67 -5.56 -10.73
N LEU A 126 -4.14 -5.32 -9.52
CA LEU A 126 -4.37 -4.10 -8.78
C LEU A 126 -3.23 -3.14 -9.11
N PHE A 127 -3.49 -2.18 -9.97
CA PHE A 127 -2.55 -1.12 -10.28
C PHE A 127 -2.65 -0.04 -9.21
N LEU A 128 -1.63 0.04 -8.37
CA LEU A 128 -1.51 0.99 -7.24
C LEU A 128 -1.42 2.45 -7.71
N ALA A 129 -0.95 2.64 -8.94
CA ALA A 129 -1.02 3.91 -9.65
C ALA A 129 -1.15 3.64 -11.15
N SER A 130 -2.31 3.96 -11.70
CA SER A 130 -2.65 3.84 -13.13
C SER A 130 -1.99 4.97 -13.91
N MET A 131 -1.08 4.64 -14.83
CA MET A 131 -0.40 5.63 -15.68
C MET A 131 -1.05 5.79 -17.06
N GLY A 132 -2.12 5.04 -17.32
CA GLY A 132 -2.86 5.11 -18.57
C GLY A 132 -3.41 3.75 -19.01
N LYS A 133 -3.63 3.66 -20.33
CA LYS A 133 -4.24 2.52 -21.02
C LYS A 133 -3.44 1.23 -20.88
N GLY A 134 -4.11 0.10 -21.09
CA GLY A 134 -3.52 -1.23 -20.94
C GLY A 134 -2.88 -1.41 -19.57
N ASP A 135 -1.66 -1.94 -19.56
CA ASP A 135 -0.96 -2.35 -18.34
C ASP A 135 0.08 -1.31 -17.86
N LEU A 136 -0.09 -0.04 -18.24
CA LEU A 136 0.78 1.02 -17.76
C LEU A 136 0.46 1.40 -16.31
N GLY A 137 1.41 1.17 -15.40
CA GLY A 137 1.32 1.57 -13.99
C GLY A 137 2.16 0.69 -13.08
N TYR A 138 1.79 0.63 -11.80
CA TYR A 138 2.48 -0.17 -10.77
C TYR A 138 1.58 -1.30 -10.31
N GLU A 139 1.79 -2.49 -10.85
CA GLU A 139 0.90 -3.63 -10.64
C GLU A 139 1.29 -4.49 -9.42
N LEU A 140 0.37 -4.61 -8.47
CA LEU A 140 0.30 -5.72 -7.53
C LEU A 140 -0.56 -6.82 -8.16
N GLN A 141 0.07 -7.96 -8.38
CA GLN A 141 -0.53 -9.00 -9.22
C GLN A 141 -1.72 -9.70 -8.55
N ILE A 142 -2.77 -9.96 -9.32
CA ILE A 142 -3.92 -10.79 -8.93
C ILE A 142 -4.00 -11.99 -9.88
N LEU A 143 -3.92 -13.19 -9.32
CA LEU A 143 -3.93 -14.42 -10.11
C LEU A 143 -4.51 -15.57 -9.28
N ASP A 144 -5.08 -16.59 -9.91
CA ASP A 144 -5.27 -17.86 -9.21
C ASP A 144 -3.91 -18.53 -9.00
N SER A 145 -3.33 -18.38 -7.81
CA SER A 145 -2.06 -19.01 -7.43
C SER A 145 -2.26 -20.21 -6.48
N TYR A 146 -3.47 -20.76 -6.41
CA TYR A 146 -3.74 -22.01 -5.67
C TYR A 146 -3.48 -23.21 -6.58
N ASN A 147 -2.41 -23.97 -6.31
CA ASN A 147 -1.99 -25.13 -7.11
C ASN A 147 -1.89 -24.82 -8.62
N ASN A 148 -1.33 -23.65 -8.95
CA ASN A 148 -1.13 -23.18 -10.33
C ASN A 148 0.27 -22.60 -10.47
N ASP A 149 1.16 -23.34 -11.14
CA ASP A 149 2.55 -22.93 -11.29
C ASP A 149 2.71 -21.83 -12.35
N THR A 150 3.53 -20.84 -12.03
CA THR A 150 3.93 -19.77 -12.94
C THR A 150 5.28 -19.20 -12.52
N TYR A 151 5.82 -18.22 -13.25
CA TYR A 151 7.04 -17.54 -12.83
C TYR A 151 6.79 -16.73 -11.55
N THR A 152 7.64 -16.91 -10.54
CA THR A 152 7.35 -16.49 -9.16
C THR A 152 7.31 -14.97 -8.98
N ASN A 153 8.01 -14.22 -9.82
CA ASN A 153 7.93 -12.75 -9.84
C ASN A 153 6.69 -12.21 -10.58
N GLY A 154 5.76 -13.07 -11.01
CA GLY A 154 4.48 -12.66 -11.60
C GLY A 154 3.28 -13.45 -11.07
N MET A 155 3.41 -14.11 -9.93
CA MET A 155 2.29 -14.78 -9.25
C MET A 155 1.51 -13.79 -8.36
N ALA A 156 0.36 -14.21 -7.80
CA ALA A 156 -0.41 -13.35 -6.89
C ALA A 156 0.47 -12.86 -5.71
N GLY A 157 0.42 -11.56 -5.43
CA GLY A 157 1.17 -10.90 -4.37
C GLY A 157 2.55 -10.39 -4.79
N SER A 158 2.98 -10.71 -6.02
CA SER A 158 4.17 -10.08 -6.60
C SER A 158 3.90 -8.61 -6.96
N ILE A 159 4.93 -7.77 -6.83
CA ILE A 159 4.98 -6.55 -7.64
C ILE A 159 5.48 -6.99 -9.01
N TYR A 160 4.59 -6.94 -9.99
CA TYR A 160 4.69 -7.71 -11.22
C TYR A 160 6.05 -7.53 -11.91
N LYS A 161 6.73 -8.65 -12.11
CA LYS A 161 8.09 -8.82 -12.66
C LYS A 161 9.22 -8.08 -11.91
N GLN A 162 8.97 -7.46 -10.76
CA GLN A 162 10.01 -6.81 -9.95
C GLN A 162 10.42 -7.62 -8.72
N THR A 163 9.47 -8.30 -8.05
CA THR A 163 9.77 -9.11 -6.86
C THR A 163 8.76 -10.24 -6.66
N THR A 164 9.26 -11.39 -6.21
CA THR A 164 8.47 -12.53 -5.76
C THR A 164 7.81 -12.21 -4.40
N PRO A 165 6.54 -12.58 -4.14
CA PRO A 165 5.98 -12.48 -2.79
C PRO A 165 6.78 -13.33 -1.81
N LEU A 166 6.88 -12.90 -0.55
CA LEU A 166 7.62 -13.64 0.50
C LEU A 166 7.09 -15.06 0.68
N VAL A 167 5.77 -15.25 0.54
CA VAL A 167 5.07 -16.52 0.66
C VAL A 167 3.81 -16.51 -0.21
N ASN A 168 3.21 -17.68 -0.47
CA ASN A 168 1.93 -17.82 -1.16
C ASN A 168 0.82 -18.26 -0.18
N PRO A 169 0.00 -17.33 0.34
CA PRO A 169 -1.11 -17.63 1.24
C PRO A 169 -2.46 -17.77 0.50
N SER A 170 -2.45 -18.14 -0.78
CA SER A 170 -3.67 -18.22 -1.60
C SER A 170 -4.65 -19.27 -1.10
N ARG A 171 -5.91 -18.87 -0.93
CA ARG A 171 -7.03 -19.80 -0.73
C ARG A 171 -7.48 -20.46 -2.04
N LYS A 172 -8.24 -21.55 -1.95
CA LYS A 172 -8.79 -22.25 -3.13
C LYS A 172 -9.88 -21.44 -3.84
N PRO A 173 -10.16 -21.72 -5.13
CA PRO A 173 -11.28 -21.10 -5.85
C PRO A 173 -12.62 -21.23 -5.11
N GLY A 174 -13.44 -20.18 -5.19
CA GLY A 174 -14.68 -20.02 -4.43
C GLY A 174 -14.50 -19.39 -3.04
N GLU A 175 -13.28 -19.27 -2.53
CA GLU A 175 -13.00 -18.52 -1.30
C GLU A 175 -12.53 -17.09 -1.62
N TRP A 176 -12.89 -16.15 -0.74
CA TRP A 176 -12.44 -14.77 -0.86
C TRP A 176 -11.01 -14.62 -0.39
N GLN A 177 -10.22 -13.95 -1.21
CA GLN A 177 -8.87 -13.46 -0.95
C GLN A 177 -8.95 -12.00 -0.48
N THR A 178 -7.96 -11.55 0.29
CA THR A 178 -7.86 -10.17 0.80
C THR A 178 -6.47 -9.60 0.54
N TYR A 179 -6.40 -8.33 0.14
CA TYR A 179 -5.18 -7.53 0.19
C TYR A 179 -5.45 -6.33 1.09
N ASP A 180 -4.53 -6.14 2.03
CA ASP A 180 -4.34 -4.88 2.74
C ASP A 180 -3.01 -4.29 2.28
N VAL A 181 -3.08 -3.10 1.70
CA VAL A 181 -1.97 -2.45 1.00
C VAL A 181 -1.66 -1.12 1.66
N ILE A 182 -0.39 -0.88 1.94
CA ILE A 182 0.14 0.45 2.27
C ILE A 182 1.00 0.89 1.09
N TRP A 183 0.61 1.97 0.43
CA TRP A 183 1.28 2.53 -0.73
C TRP A 183 1.84 3.91 -0.42
N THR A 184 3.11 4.11 -0.75
CA THR A 184 3.77 5.41 -0.77
C THR A 184 4.13 5.75 -2.21
N ALA A 185 3.58 6.85 -2.72
CA ALA A 185 3.83 7.30 -4.09
C ALA A 185 5.29 7.76 -4.27
N PRO A 186 5.87 7.60 -5.48
CA PRO A 186 7.18 8.15 -5.77
C PRO A 186 7.11 9.69 -5.80
N THR A 187 8.22 10.35 -5.49
CA THR A 187 8.39 11.79 -5.72
C THR A 187 9.44 12.03 -6.79
N PHE A 188 9.35 13.16 -7.48
CA PHE A 188 10.24 13.53 -8.57
C PHE A 188 10.84 14.91 -8.32
N LYS A 189 12.07 15.11 -8.78
CA LYS A 189 12.75 16.41 -8.77
C LYS A 189 12.21 17.29 -9.90
N ALA A 190 12.62 18.56 -9.90
CA ALA A 190 12.25 19.52 -10.95
C ALA A 190 12.71 19.08 -12.35
N ASP A 191 13.81 18.34 -12.46
CA ASP A 191 14.32 17.77 -13.71
C ASP A 191 13.61 16.46 -14.14
N SER A 192 12.51 16.10 -13.46
CA SER A 192 11.73 14.87 -13.67
C SER A 192 12.44 13.56 -13.31
N THR A 193 13.65 13.59 -12.75
CA THR A 193 14.29 12.39 -12.20
C THR A 193 13.63 12.00 -10.88
N VAL A 194 13.64 10.69 -10.56
CA VAL A 194 13.08 10.19 -9.30
C VAL A 194 13.86 10.77 -8.11
N ASN A 195 13.14 11.27 -7.12
CA ASN A 195 13.69 11.75 -5.85
C ASN A 195 13.55 10.68 -4.76
N THR A 196 12.34 10.16 -4.58
CA THR A 196 12.07 8.99 -3.72
C THR A 196 11.31 7.93 -4.51
N PRO A 197 11.73 6.66 -4.49
CA PRO A 197 11.00 5.60 -5.16
C PRO A 197 9.65 5.34 -4.48
N ALA A 198 8.73 4.74 -5.23
CA ALA A 198 7.50 4.24 -4.67
C ALA A 198 7.79 3.08 -3.71
N LYS A 199 6.99 2.95 -2.66
CA LYS A 199 7.10 1.86 -1.68
C LYS A 199 5.78 1.18 -1.46
N VAL A 200 5.83 -0.13 -1.22
CA VAL A 200 4.62 -0.91 -0.94
C VAL A 200 4.84 -1.94 0.15
N THR A 201 3.87 -2.03 1.06
CA THR A 201 3.69 -3.15 1.97
C THR A 201 2.36 -3.82 1.64
N VAL A 202 2.36 -5.15 1.56
CA VAL A 202 1.16 -5.93 1.20
C VAL A 202 0.99 -7.08 2.17
N PHE A 203 -0.18 -7.17 2.77
CA PHE A 203 -0.68 -8.37 3.43
C PHE A 203 -1.67 -9.06 2.51
N TYR A 204 -1.46 -10.34 2.26
CA TYR A 204 -2.37 -11.21 1.52
C TYR A 204 -2.97 -12.21 2.52
N ASN A 205 -4.28 -12.18 2.73
CA ASN A 205 -4.97 -13.03 3.72
C ASN A 205 -4.38 -12.90 5.14
N GLY A 206 -3.99 -11.67 5.50
CA GLY A 206 -3.34 -11.36 6.77
C GLY A 206 -1.86 -11.75 6.86
N VAL A 207 -1.29 -12.36 5.79
CA VAL A 207 0.11 -12.77 5.75
C VAL A 207 0.93 -11.74 4.97
N LEU A 208 2.03 -11.26 5.56
CA LEU A 208 2.92 -10.29 4.91
C LEU A 208 3.60 -10.93 3.68
N VAL A 209 3.37 -10.37 2.49
CA VAL A 209 3.94 -10.86 1.22
C VAL A 209 4.85 -9.85 0.53
N GLN A 210 4.72 -8.56 0.84
CA GLN A 210 5.67 -7.52 0.44
C GLN A 210 5.94 -6.66 1.67
N ASN A 211 7.21 -6.49 2.04
CA ASN A 211 7.59 -5.71 3.22
C ASN A 211 8.35 -4.45 2.80
N ASN A 212 7.66 -3.31 2.77
CA ASN A 212 8.21 -2.00 2.41
C ASN A 212 9.11 -2.04 1.15
N PHE A 213 8.67 -2.78 0.14
CA PHE A 213 9.44 -3.00 -1.08
C PHE A 213 9.57 -1.68 -1.87
N GLU A 214 10.79 -1.31 -2.24
CA GLU A 214 11.07 -0.15 -3.09
C GLU A 214 10.99 -0.52 -4.57
N LEU A 215 10.06 0.09 -5.30
CA LEU A 215 9.85 -0.20 -6.72
C LEU A 215 10.88 0.54 -7.58
N LYS A 216 11.34 -0.13 -8.65
CA LYS A 216 12.29 0.45 -9.62
C LYS A 216 11.62 1.36 -10.66
N GLY A 217 10.29 1.39 -10.67
CA GLY A 217 9.46 2.15 -11.60
C GLY A 217 8.14 1.41 -11.89
N PRO A 218 7.36 1.88 -12.88
CA PRO A 218 6.18 1.18 -13.37
C PRO A 218 6.53 -0.25 -13.81
N THR A 219 5.64 -1.21 -13.54
CA THR A 219 5.80 -2.62 -13.92
C THR A 219 5.81 -2.77 -15.45
N GLN A 220 6.52 -3.79 -15.94
CA GLN A 220 6.73 -4.01 -17.37
C GLN A 220 6.55 -5.48 -17.70
N TYR A 221 5.79 -5.77 -18.76
CA TYR A 221 5.77 -7.12 -19.33
C TYR A 221 7.10 -7.46 -20.03
N VAL A 222 7.68 -6.49 -20.74
CA VAL A 222 8.95 -6.64 -21.48
C VAL A 222 9.91 -5.52 -21.08
N GLY A 223 11.14 -5.91 -20.73
CA GLY A 223 12.20 -4.99 -20.33
C GLY A 223 12.19 -4.64 -18.85
N GLU A 224 13.19 -3.85 -18.45
CA GLU A 224 13.40 -3.46 -17.05
C GLU A 224 12.46 -2.32 -16.62
N ALA A 225 11.94 -2.43 -15.39
CA ALA A 225 11.22 -1.33 -14.75
C ALA A 225 12.17 -0.14 -14.52
N ALA A 226 11.71 1.06 -14.89
CA ALA A 226 12.44 2.30 -14.67
C ALA A 226 11.48 3.49 -14.67
N TYR A 227 11.77 4.48 -13.83
CA TYR A 227 11.09 5.78 -13.81
C TYR A 227 11.43 6.59 -15.06
N ARG A 228 10.64 6.43 -16.13
CA ARG A 228 10.84 7.13 -17.41
C ARG A 228 10.05 8.44 -17.53
N LYS A 229 9.01 8.60 -16.71
CA LYS A 229 8.12 9.76 -16.73
C LYS A 229 7.70 10.11 -15.31
N ALA A 230 7.93 11.36 -14.92
CA ALA A 230 7.41 11.90 -13.68
C ALA A 230 5.87 11.95 -13.69
N HIS A 231 5.26 11.72 -12.54
CA HIS A 231 3.81 11.81 -12.37
C HIS A 231 3.45 12.30 -10.96
N GLY A 232 2.23 12.81 -10.83
CA GLY A 232 1.64 13.18 -9.55
C GLY A 232 0.75 12.06 -8.97
N PRO A 233 -0.29 12.43 -8.20
CA PRO A 233 -1.33 11.49 -7.78
C PRO A 233 -1.97 10.80 -8.99
N LEU A 234 -2.21 9.49 -8.90
CA LEU A 234 -2.80 8.69 -9.98
C LEU A 234 -3.96 7.83 -9.48
N PRO A 235 -4.89 7.42 -10.35
CA PRO A 235 -5.97 6.49 -10.00
C PRO A 235 -5.47 5.12 -9.58
N VAL A 236 -6.32 4.38 -8.86
CA VAL A 236 -6.17 2.92 -8.71
C VAL A 236 -6.90 2.25 -9.88
N LYS A 237 -6.28 1.26 -10.52
CA LYS A 237 -6.86 0.53 -11.67
C LYS A 237 -7.00 -0.96 -11.38
N LEU A 238 -8.10 -1.54 -11.86
CA LEU A 238 -8.31 -2.98 -11.89
C LEU A 238 -8.23 -3.48 -13.33
N GLN A 239 -7.38 -4.49 -13.53
CA GLN A 239 -7.12 -5.04 -14.85
C GLN A 239 -8.24 -5.99 -15.30
N SER A 240 -8.59 -5.89 -16.56
CA SER A 240 -9.31 -6.89 -17.33
C SER A 240 -8.29 -7.60 -18.22
N HIS A 241 -7.60 -8.61 -17.70
CA HIS A 241 -6.67 -9.38 -18.51
C HIS A 241 -7.43 -10.15 -19.62
N GLY A 242 -6.91 -10.09 -20.85
CA GLY A 242 -7.60 -10.57 -22.06
C GLY A 242 -7.56 -12.09 -22.27
N ASP A 243 -7.08 -12.87 -21.30
CA ASP A 243 -7.05 -14.33 -21.41
C ASP A 243 -8.45 -14.94 -21.37
N LYS A 244 -8.55 -16.23 -21.68
CA LYS A 244 -9.83 -16.94 -21.84
C LYS A 244 -10.40 -17.53 -20.53
N SER A 245 -9.72 -17.40 -19.39
CA SER A 245 -10.24 -17.91 -18.12
C SER A 245 -11.53 -17.20 -17.73
N GLU A 246 -12.29 -17.83 -16.84
CA GLU A 246 -13.47 -17.25 -16.23
C GLU A 246 -13.10 -15.94 -15.48
N PRO A 247 -13.98 -14.92 -15.50
CA PRO A 247 -13.72 -13.65 -14.85
C PRO A 247 -13.74 -13.78 -13.33
N ILE A 248 -12.80 -13.10 -12.67
CA ILE A 248 -12.79 -12.99 -11.21
C ILE A 248 -13.81 -11.96 -10.73
N SER A 249 -14.12 -11.98 -9.44
CA SER A 249 -15.01 -11.01 -8.81
C SER A 249 -14.34 -10.29 -7.66
N TYR A 250 -14.79 -9.07 -7.38
CA TYR A 250 -14.31 -8.19 -6.34
C TYR A 250 -15.44 -7.83 -5.37
N ARG A 251 -15.08 -7.51 -4.12
CA ARG A 251 -15.97 -6.85 -3.15
C ARG A 251 -15.17 -6.04 -2.14
N ASN A 252 -15.89 -5.29 -1.31
CA ASN A 252 -15.33 -4.60 -0.14
C ASN A 252 -14.04 -3.84 -0.45
N ILE A 253 -14.17 -2.79 -1.27
CA ILE A 253 -13.02 -2.00 -1.71
C ILE A 253 -13.09 -0.65 -1.02
N TRP A 254 -12.07 -0.29 -0.26
CA TRP A 254 -11.98 1.03 0.37
C TRP A 254 -10.54 1.51 0.42
N ILE A 255 -10.38 2.82 0.52
CA ILE A 255 -9.08 3.51 0.52
C ILE A 255 -9.11 4.68 1.49
N ARG A 256 -8.03 4.90 2.24
CA ARG A 256 -7.83 6.10 3.07
C ARG A 256 -6.45 6.70 2.81
N GLU A 257 -6.42 8.01 2.63
CA GLU A 257 -5.19 8.76 2.35
C GLU A 257 -4.32 8.86 3.62
N LEU A 258 -2.99 8.87 3.44
CA LEU A 258 -1.98 8.94 4.51
C LEU A 258 -1.22 10.26 4.51
#